data_AF-A0A7V9JY29-F1
#
_entry.id   AF-A0A7V9JY29-F1
#
_cell.length_a   1.000
_cell.length_b   1.000
_cell.length_c   1.000
_cell.angle_alpha   90.00
_cell.angle_beta   90.00
_cell.angle_gamma   90.00
#
_symmetry.space_group_name_H-M   'P 1'
#
loop_
_entity.id
_entity.type
_entity.pdbx_description
1 polymer ?
#
loop_
_entity_poly.entity_id
_entity_poly.type
_entity_poly.pdbx_seq_one_letter_code
_entity_poly.pdbx_strand_id
1 'polypeptide(L)' 'MALIEIDPDHEPPKLMFIGPDSAGNLLEVIGGELADGVLLIWRADVCRPQYRHLLPKPGGRT' A
#
# COMPACT_ATOMS: atom_id res chain seq x y z
N MET A 1 -0.59 -5.56 -6.94
CA MET A 1 -0.49 -4.62 -5.81
C MET A 1 -1.60 -4.96 -4.83
N ALA A 2 -1.37 -4.75 -3.54
CA ALA A 2 -2.40 -4.82 -2.50
C ALA A 2 -2.62 -3.43 -1.90
N LEU A 3 -3.87 -3.11 -1.58
CA LEU A 3 -4.29 -1.90 -0.87
C LEU A 3 -5.05 -2.35 0.38
N ILE A 4 -4.63 -1.85 1.54
CA ILE A 4 -5.22 -2.17 2.83
C ILE A 4 -5.53 -0.85 3.53
N GLU A 5 -6.76 -0.68 3.98
CA GLU A 5 -7.10 0.38 4.92
C GLU A 5 -6.70 -0.07 6.33
N ILE A 6 -5.82 0.70 6.98
CA ILE A 6 -5.27 0.36 8.29
C ILE A 6 -5.85 1.21 9.42
N ASP A 7 -6.43 2.37 9.11
CA ASP A 7 -7.08 3.26 10.06
C ASP A 7 -8.13 4.12 9.34
N PRO A 8 -9.39 3.64 9.22
CA PRO A 8 -10.47 4.37 8.53
C PRO A 8 -10.84 5.70 9.19
N ASP A 9 -10.69 5.78 10.51
CA ASP A 9 -11.16 6.92 11.31
C ASP A 9 -10.10 8.04 11.40
N HIS A 10 -8.90 7.82 10.86
CA HIS A 10 -7.88 8.85 10.72
C HIS A 10 -8.25 9.84 9.62
N GLU A 11 -7.80 11.10 9.74
CA GLU A 11 -8.06 12.15 8.74
C GLU A 11 -6.74 12.63 8.10
N PRO A 12 -6.45 12.25 6.83
CA PRO A 12 -7.20 11.34 5.94
C PRO A 12 -7.05 9.86 6.34
N PRO A 13 -7.94 8.96 5.87
CA PRO A 13 -7.87 7.53 6.16
C PRO A 13 -6.49 6.98 5.85
N LYS A 14 -5.95 6.18 6.78
CA LYS A 14 -4.61 5.64 6.62
C LYS A 14 -4.67 4.37 5.79
N LEU A 15 -3.96 4.39 4.68
CA LEU A 15 -3.84 3.34 3.68
C LEU A 15 -2.43 2.76 3.69
N MET A 16 -2.34 1.46 3.40
CA MET A 16 -1.11 0.74 3.14
C MET A 16 -1.16 0.16 1.73
N PHE A 17 -0.17 0.52 0.92
CA PHE A 17 0.05 -0.02 -0.42
C PHE A 17 1.24 -0.98 -0.39
N ILE A 18 1.08 -2.15 -0.99
CA ILE A 18 2.16 -3.15 -1.10
C ILE A 18 2.29 -3.60 -2.55
N GLY A 19 3.47 -3.43 -3.12
CA GLY A 19 3.72 -3.79 -4.51
C GLY A 19 5.11 -3.42 -4.99
N PRO A 20 5.48 -3.90 -6.19
CA PRO A 20 6.73 -3.51 -6.82
C PRO A 20 6.69 -2.04 -7.28
N ASP A 21 7.81 -1.35 -7.18
CA ASP A 21 8.05 -0.09 -7.91
C ASP A 21 8.40 -0.38 -9.39
N SER A 22 8.73 0.68 -10.15
CA SER A 22 9.12 0.56 -11.56
C SER A 22 10.42 -0.20 -11.80
N ALA A 23 11.26 -0.37 -10.77
CA ALA A 23 12.50 -1.14 -10.82
C ALA A 23 12.32 -2.58 -10.28
N GLY A 24 11.11 -2.95 -9.83
CA GLY A 24 10.81 -4.27 -9.27
C GLY A 24 11.14 -4.42 -7.78
N ASN A 25 11.53 -3.34 -7.07
CA ASN A 25 11.71 -3.38 -5.63
C ASN A 25 10.35 -3.49 -4.95
N LEU A 26 10.19 -4.47 -4.09
CA LEU A 26 8.95 -4.63 -3.35
C LEU A 26 8.89 -3.62 -2.19
N LEU A 27 7.91 -2.72 -2.22
CA LEU A 27 7.74 -1.66 -1.24
C LEU A 27 6.51 -1.88 -0.35
N GLU A 28 6.60 -1.38 0.87
CA GLU A 28 5.46 -1.03 1.72
C GLU A 28 5.36 0.50 1.78
N VAL A 29 4.19 1.05 1.48
CA VAL A 29 3.97 2.50 1.45
C VAL A 29 2.77 2.84 2.31
N ILE A 30 2.91 3.79 3.23
CA ILE A 30 1.81 4.30 4.04
C ILE A 30 1.46 5.72 3.61
N GLY A 31 0.18 5.94 3.35
CA GLY A 31 -0.34 7.20 2.86
C GLY A 31 -1.84 7.32 3.11
N GLY A 32 -2.46 8.39 2.64
CA GLY A 32 -3.90 8.60 2.70
C GLY A 32 -4.37 9.41 1.51
N GLU A 33 -5.67 9.37 1.24
CA GLU A 33 -6.29 10.14 0.15
C GLU A 33 -6.97 11.39 0.71
N LEU A 34 -6.62 12.55 0.18
CA LEU A 34 -7.27 13.81 0.52
C LEU A 34 -8.60 13.96 -0.21
N ALA A 35 -9.44 14.91 0.20
CA ALA A 35 -10.78 15.10 -0.34
C ALA A 35 -10.84 15.42 -1.86
N ASP A 36 -9.72 15.83 -2.45
CA ASP A 36 -9.55 16.11 -3.89
C ASP A 36 -8.97 14.92 -4.68
N GLY A 37 -8.83 13.75 -4.05
CA GLY A 37 -8.26 12.54 -4.65
C GLY A 37 -6.72 12.54 -4.68
N VAL A 38 -6.06 13.50 -4.05
CA VAL A 38 -4.59 13.52 -3.95
C VAL A 38 -4.12 12.49 -2.93
N LEU A 39 -3.22 11.60 -3.36
CA LEU A 39 -2.53 10.65 -2.48
C LEU A 39 -1.36 11.34 -1.77
N LEU A 40 -1.47 11.48 -0.45
CA LEU A 40 -0.39 11.91 0.42
C LEU A 40 0.39 10.69 0.92
N ILE A 41 1.68 10.61 0.61
CA ILE A 41 2.56 9.54 1.08
C ILE A 41 3.39 10.04 2.28
N TRP A 42 3.25 9.38 3.42
CA TRP A 42 4.04 9.71 4.62
C TRP A 42 5.33 8.92 4.71
N ARG A 43 5.34 7.68 4.21
CA ARG A 43 6.53 6.81 4.23
C ARG A 43 6.48 5.75 3.13
N ALA A 44 7.64 5.45 2.57
CA ALA A 44 7.86 4.37 1.63
C ALA A 44 9.14 3.63 2.03
N ASP A 45 9.01 2.34 2.31
CA ASP A 45 10.09 1.50 2.82
C ASP A 45 10.15 0.17 2.05
N VAL A 46 11.26 -0.55 2.18
CA VAL A 46 11.35 -1.94 1.68
C VAL A 46 10.28 -2.78 2.37
N CYS A 47 9.49 -3.53 1.59
CA CYS A 47 8.41 -4.35 2.11
C CYS A 47 8.94 -5.40 3.09
N ARG A 48 8.47 -5.31 4.34
CA ARG A 48 8.83 -6.28 5.38
C ARG A 48 8.27 -7.67 5.03
N PRO A 49 8.99 -8.77 5.36
CA PRO A 49 8.56 -10.14 5.06
C PRO A 49 7.15 -10.47 5.58
N GLN A 50 6.79 -9.94 6.74
CA GLN A 50 5.50 -10.16 7.37
C GLN A 50 4.30 -9.72 6.54
N TYR A 51 4.45 -8.79 5.58
CA TYR A 51 3.34 -8.32 4.76
C TYR A 51 3.27 -8.94 3.36
N ARG A 52 4.24 -9.78 2.98
CA ARG A 52 4.28 -10.40 1.66
C ARG A 52 3.10 -11.33 1.40
N HIS A 53 2.47 -11.85 2.46
CA HIS A 53 1.26 -12.67 2.36
C HIS A 53 0.03 -11.88 1.89
N LEU A 54 0.07 -10.54 1.96
CA LEU A 54 -0.99 -9.65 1.46
C LEU A 54 -0.90 -9.45 -0.06
N LEU A 55 0.22 -9.83 -0.69
CA LEU A 55 0.35 -9.74 -2.14
C LEU A 55 -0.61 -10.72 -2.84
N PRO A 56 -1.14 -10.35 -4.02
CA PRO A 56 -1.90 -11.28 -4.85
C PRO A 56 -1.09 -12.55 -5.11
N LYS A 57 -1.73 -13.73 -4.97
CA LYS A 57 -1.08 -15.00 -5.31
C LYS A 57 -0.83 -15.06 -6.83
N PRO A 58 0.36 -15.50 -7.29
CA PRO A 58 0.59 -15.75 -8.71
C PRO A 58 -0.44 -16.74 -9.25
N GLY A 59 -1.23 -16.33 -10.25
CA GLY A 59 -2.27 -17.16 -10.87
C GLY A 59 -3.71 -16.89 -10.40
N GLY A 60 -3.93 -15.96 -9.46
CA GLY A 60 -5.26 -15.47 -9.12
C GLY A 60 -5.79 -14.51 -10.19
N ARG A 61 -6.65 -15.02 -11.08
CA ARG A 61 -7.47 -14.21 -11.99
C ARG A 61 -8.42 -13.36 -11.14
N THR A 62 -8.33 -12.04 -11.27
CA THR A 62 -9.40 -11.09 -10.92
C THR A 62 -9.92 -10.49 -12.20
#